data_AF-A0A2T3JPD5-F1
#
_entry.id   AF-A0A2T3JPD5-F1
#
_cell.length_a   1.000
_cell.length_b   1.000
_cell.length_c   1.000
_cell.angle_alpha   90.00
_cell.angle_beta   90.00
_cell.angle_gamma   90.00
#
_symmetry.space_group_name_H-M   'P 1'
#
loop_
_entity.id
_entity.type
_entity.pdbx_description
1 polymer ?
#
loop_
_entity_poly.entity_id
_entity_poly.type
_entity_poly.pdbx_seq_one_letter_code
_entity_poly.pdbx_strand_id
1 'polypeptide(L)'
;MTLLLSLSRCSLRSQLRRLLPLALITFCSVTYALAADTSIISGTATLTSTDAKPFAINVTTSSEHERQLQLSYSAPVRIKQVLSDSLTHLPTFLGNDVKQDPRIYWTGAALFQAFPHPQQQTVVDQINQLATYWHDERQQAVLKLSQQIEQLTTGERIFTSLDYDNVRLNKQANTLITHDLTLILPPRPERILVLGALEKSVWAKWQTRFDAEDYLKQGKPLSNANNSDAWVIQPDGTVEQHPIAYWNRDHHDIAPGAIVYLSFSSLPKGFETLNEDIINLLRNRAL
;
A
#
# COMPACT_ATOMS: atom_id res chain seq x y z
N MET A 1 -75.68 3.54 4.18
CA MET A 1 -75.30 2.13 4.45
C MET A 1 -73.87 2.13 4.96
N THR A 2 -73.59 2.51 6.20
CA THR A 2 -73.77 1.80 7.49
C THR A 2 -72.65 0.76 7.77
N LEU A 3 -71.67 1.18 8.60
CA LEU A 3 -70.84 0.46 9.61
C LEU A 3 -70.04 -0.82 9.19
N LEU A 4 -68.88 -1.23 9.75
CA LEU A 4 -68.16 -1.10 11.04
C LEU A 4 -66.62 -1.10 10.78
N LEU A 5 -65.74 -0.32 11.44
CA LEU A 5 -65.20 -0.41 12.82
C LEU A 5 -64.46 -1.73 13.19
N SER A 6 -63.13 -1.65 13.38
CA SER A 6 -62.38 -2.46 14.35
C SER A 6 -61.01 -1.83 14.65
N LEU A 7 -60.91 -1.24 15.84
CA LEU A 7 -59.68 -0.83 16.52
C LEU A 7 -59.01 -2.05 17.16
N SER A 8 -57.67 -2.07 17.24
CA SER A 8 -56.99 -2.52 18.46
C SER A 8 -55.54 -2.03 18.53
N ARG A 9 -55.29 -1.24 19.58
CA ARG A 9 -53.97 -0.86 20.09
C ARG A 9 -53.35 -2.07 20.79
N CYS A 10 -52.03 -2.21 20.73
CA CYS A 10 -51.30 -2.83 21.82
C CYS A 10 -49.94 -2.15 21.99
N SER A 11 -49.79 -1.43 23.10
CA SER A 11 -48.51 -0.95 23.61
C SER A 11 -47.93 -2.02 24.52
N LEU A 12 -46.61 -2.20 24.56
CA LEU A 12 -45.96 -2.53 25.82
C LEU A 12 -44.50 -2.06 25.82
N ARG A 13 -44.24 -1.08 26.69
CA ARG A 13 -42.92 -0.76 27.24
C ARG A 13 -42.49 -1.92 28.14
N SER A 14 -41.22 -2.30 28.14
CA SER A 14 -40.59 -2.80 29.36
C SER A 14 -39.13 -2.38 29.45
N GLN A 15 -38.87 -1.58 30.49
CA GLN A 15 -37.58 -1.25 31.06
C GLN A 15 -37.22 -2.37 32.04
N LEU A 16 -35.97 -2.84 32.06
CA LEU A 16 -35.44 -3.58 33.21
C LEU A 16 -33.95 -3.27 33.40
N ARG A 17 -33.71 -2.29 34.28
CA ARG A 17 -32.48 -2.12 35.05
C ARG A 17 -32.30 -3.32 35.98
N ARG A 18 -31.09 -3.88 36.06
CA ARG A 18 -30.62 -4.61 37.25
C ARG A 18 -29.21 -4.15 37.61
N LEU A 19 -29.07 -3.75 38.87
CA LEU A 19 -27.88 -3.32 39.59
C LEU A 19 -27.36 -4.48 40.46
N LEU A 20 -26.02 -4.64 40.48
CA LEU A 20 -25.13 -5.14 41.57
C LEU A 20 -25.32 -6.57 42.12
N PRO A 21 -24.30 -7.21 42.77
CA PRO A 21 -23.23 -6.57 43.57
C PRO A 21 -21.77 -7.03 43.42
N LEU A 22 -20.94 -6.12 43.94
CA LEU A 22 -19.53 -6.18 44.30
C LEU A 22 -19.25 -7.28 45.33
N ALA A 23 -18.22 -8.10 45.14
CA ALA A 23 -17.69 -8.99 46.18
C ALA A 23 -16.26 -8.57 46.54
N LEU A 24 -16.10 -8.02 47.76
CA LEU A 24 -14.83 -7.90 48.48
C LEU A 24 -14.45 -9.27 49.04
N ILE A 25 -13.23 -9.74 48.78
CA ILE A 25 -12.58 -10.80 49.58
C ILE A 25 -11.10 -10.42 49.81
N THR A 26 -10.89 -9.83 50.99
CA THR A 26 -9.82 -10.02 51.98
C THR A 26 -8.36 -10.30 51.56
N PHE A 27 -7.49 -9.39 52.02
CA PHE A 27 -6.07 -9.56 52.28
C PHE A 27 -5.76 -10.84 53.08
N CYS A 28 -4.74 -11.60 52.65
CA CYS A 28 -4.08 -12.59 53.48
C CYS A 28 -2.56 -12.47 53.33
N SER A 29 -1.97 -11.91 54.38
CA SER A 29 -0.67 -12.18 55.01
C SER A 29 0.52 -12.67 54.17
N VAL A 30 1.55 -11.82 54.17
CA VAL A 30 2.96 -12.11 53.90
C VAL A 30 3.49 -13.12 54.93
N THR A 31 4.11 -14.19 54.47
CA THR A 31 4.97 -15.07 55.27
C THR A 31 6.36 -15.13 54.65
N TYR A 32 7.35 -14.68 55.43
CA TYR A 32 8.77 -14.90 55.17
C TYR A 32 9.11 -16.38 55.39
N ALA A 33 9.84 -16.99 54.45
CA ALA A 33 10.52 -18.26 54.65
C ALA A 33 12.01 -18.10 54.33
N LEU A 34 12.83 -18.62 55.24
CA LEU A 34 14.29 -18.58 55.28
C LEU A 34 14.94 -19.43 54.19
N ALA A 35 16.18 -19.03 53.87
CA ALA A 35 17.07 -19.54 52.84
C ALA A 35 17.34 -21.05 52.89
N ALA A 36 17.58 -21.62 51.71
CA ALA A 36 18.44 -22.78 51.52
C ALA A 36 19.38 -22.49 50.35
N ASP A 37 20.67 -22.48 50.65
CA ASP A 37 21.76 -22.36 49.68
C ASP A 37 21.67 -23.50 48.65
N THR A 38 21.57 -23.12 47.38
CA THR A 38 21.92 -24.01 46.28
C THR A 38 22.89 -23.26 45.36
N SER A 39 24.13 -23.73 45.41
CA SER A 39 25.23 -23.35 44.53
C SER A 39 24.87 -23.71 43.09
N ILE A 40 24.43 -22.72 42.31
CA ILE A 40 24.32 -22.85 40.86
C ILE A 40 25.58 -22.27 40.23
N ILE A 41 26.29 -23.18 39.58
CA ILE A 41 27.49 -23.00 38.76
C ILE A 41 27.31 -21.78 37.85
N SER A 42 28.24 -20.83 37.94
CA SER A 42 28.45 -19.76 36.98
C SER A 42 28.83 -20.34 35.62
N GLY A 43 27.84 -20.77 34.85
CA GLY A 43 27.96 -20.93 33.42
C GLY A 43 27.95 -19.54 32.80
N THR A 44 29.11 -19.05 32.35
CA THR A 44 29.15 -17.98 31.35
C THR A 44 28.34 -18.47 30.15
N ALA A 45 27.09 -18.04 30.06
CA ALA A 45 26.31 -18.17 28.84
C ALA A 45 26.97 -17.25 27.82
N THR A 46 27.92 -17.79 27.07
CA THR A 46 28.33 -17.25 25.79
C THR A 46 27.05 -17.21 24.97
N LEU A 47 26.46 -16.01 24.85
CA LEU A 47 25.42 -15.75 23.86
C LEU A 47 26.08 -16.05 22.52
N THR A 48 25.81 -17.25 22.00
CA THR A 48 26.21 -17.64 20.67
C THR A 48 25.67 -16.59 19.73
N SER A 49 26.57 -15.79 19.15
CA SER A 49 26.25 -14.93 18.04
C SER A 49 25.62 -15.85 17.00
N THR A 50 24.32 -15.70 16.77
CA THR A 50 23.68 -16.28 15.59
C THR A 50 24.54 -15.83 14.43
N ASP A 51 25.13 -16.79 13.72
CA ASP A 51 26.01 -16.59 12.58
C ASP A 51 25.19 -15.85 11.51
N ALA A 52 25.17 -14.53 11.61
CA ALA A 52 24.29 -13.68 10.85
C ALA A 52 24.91 -13.53 9.47
N LYS A 53 24.26 -14.14 8.46
CA LYS A 53 24.70 -13.99 7.08
C LYS A 53 24.71 -12.49 6.72
N PRO A 54 25.82 -11.98 6.15
CA PRO A 54 25.83 -10.60 5.68
C PRO A 54 24.77 -10.41 4.59
N PHE A 55 24.16 -9.22 4.59
CA PHE A 55 23.15 -8.83 3.61
C PHE A 55 23.37 -7.38 3.18
N ALA A 56 22.77 -7.01 2.05
CA ALA A 56 22.90 -5.70 1.45
C ALA A 56 21.55 -5.06 1.17
N ILE A 57 21.47 -3.75 1.36
CA ILE A 57 20.32 -2.94 0.97
C ILE A 57 20.73 -2.08 -0.21
N ASN A 58 20.06 -2.25 -1.33
CA ASN A 58 20.24 -1.41 -2.50
C ASN A 58 19.33 -0.19 -2.40
N VAL A 59 19.91 1.01 -2.42
CA VAL A 59 19.19 2.28 -2.24
C VAL A 59 19.22 3.07 -3.55
N THR A 60 18.06 3.54 -4.00
CA THR A 60 17.93 4.38 -5.21
C THR A 60 16.87 5.47 -5.02
N THR A 61 16.95 6.53 -5.82
CA THR A 61 15.92 7.60 -5.88
C THR A 61 14.86 7.36 -6.94
N SER A 62 14.98 6.33 -7.78
CA SER A 62 13.89 5.95 -8.68
C SER A 62 14.10 4.54 -9.23
N SER A 63 12.99 3.87 -9.53
CA SER A 63 12.95 2.57 -10.17
C SER A 63 13.53 2.53 -11.58
N GLU A 64 13.67 3.70 -12.23
CA GLU A 64 14.23 3.84 -13.58
C GLU A 64 15.76 3.99 -13.57
N HIS A 65 16.40 4.16 -12.39
CA HIS A 65 17.85 4.38 -12.31
C HIS A 65 18.63 3.07 -12.17
N GLU A 66 19.64 2.90 -13.03
CA GLU A 66 20.54 1.74 -12.99
C GLU A 66 21.56 1.80 -11.85
N ARG A 67 21.91 3.01 -11.37
CA ARG A 67 22.89 3.18 -10.30
C ARG A 67 22.21 3.14 -8.93
N GLN A 68 22.68 2.24 -8.07
CA GLN A 68 22.17 2.03 -6.73
C GLN A 68 23.30 2.12 -5.70
N LEU A 69 23.03 2.79 -4.58
CA LEU A 69 23.92 2.81 -3.42
C LEU A 69 23.73 1.49 -2.67
N GLN A 70 24.80 0.71 -2.51
CA GLN A 70 24.75 -0.53 -1.76
C GLN A 70 25.22 -0.32 -0.31
N LEU A 71 24.34 -0.59 0.65
CA LEU A 71 24.65 -0.57 2.08
C LEU A 71 24.77 -2.01 2.59
N SER A 72 25.96 -2.42 3.04
CA SER A 72 26.22 -3.80 3.49
C SER A 72 26.28 -3.89 5.01
N TYR A 73 25.59 -4.89 5.58
CA TYR A 73 25.50 -5.12 7.02
C TYR A 73 25.95 -6.54 7.37
N SER A 74 26.74 -6.67 8.44
CA SER A 74 27.23 -7.95 8.97
C SER A 74 26.36 -8.52 10.11
N ALA A 75 25.35 -7.78 10.54
CA ALA A 75 24.40 -8.17 11.58
C ALA A 75 23.00 -7.61 11.28
N PRO A 76 21.93 -8.19 11.82
CA PRO A 76 20.58 -7.66 11.69
C PRO A 76 20.49 -6.19 12.12
N VAL A 77 20.00 -5.32 11.24
CA VAL A 77 19.80 -3.89 11.52
C VAL A 77 18.34 -3.53 11.47
N ARG A 78 17.95 -2.49 12.21
CA ARG A 78 16.57 -2.00 12.13
C ARG A 78 16.41 -0.99 10.99
N ILE A 79 15.21 -0.88 10.43
CA ILE A 79 14.92 0.03 9.33
C ILE A 79 15.29 1.49 9.64
N LYS A 80 15.18 1.95 10.90
CA LYS A 80 15.67 3.28 11.31
C LYS A 80 17.14 3.50 10.97
N GLN A 81 17.99 2.50 11.21
CA GLN A 81 19.42 2.58 10.90
C GLN A 81 19.64 2.62 9.40
N VAL A 82 18.98 1.74 8.65
CA VAL A 82 19.04 1.72 7.18
C VAL A 82 18.66 3.08 6.59
N LEU A 83 17.57 3.70 7.08
CA LEU A 83 17.17 5.03 6.64
C LEU A 83 18.21 6.10 7.01
N SER A 84 18.76 6.06 8.22
CA SER A 84 19.80 7.01 8.66
C SER A 84 21.07 6.91 7.81
N ASP A 85 21.52 5.69 7.52
CA ASP A 85 22.72 5.42 6.73
C ASP A 85 22.48 5.82 5.26
N SER A 86 21.28 5.54 4.74
CA SER A 86 20.83 6.02 3.42
C SER A 86 20.88 7.54 3.34
N LEU A 87 20.31 8.27 4.29
CA LEU A 87 20.31 9.74 4.31
C LEU A 87 21.73 10.33 4.40
N THR A 88 22.66 9.61 5.03
CA THR A 88 24.06 10.04 5.18
C THR A 88 24.85 9.86 3.89
N HIS A 89 24.64 8.75 3.18
CA HIS A 89 25.47 8.37 2.03
C HIS A 89 24.87 8.73 0.68
N LEU A 90 23.54 8.81 0.58
CA LEU A 90 22.82 9.05 -0.67
C LEU A 90 23.18 10.40 -1.34
N PRO A 91 23.29 11.54 -0.63
CA PRO A 91 23.66 12.80 -1.28
C PRO A 91 25.04 12.76 -1.95
N THR A 92 26.02 12.13 -1.28
CA THR A 92 27.37 11.96 -1.83
C THR A 92 27.36 11.00 -3.02
N PHE A 93 26.54 9.95 -2.97
CA PHE A 93 26.39 8.98 -4.06
C PHE A 93 25.78 9.61 -5.32
N LEU A 94 24.76 10.47 -5.15
CA LEU A 94 24.13 11.19 -6.25
C LEU A 94 25.02 12.31 -6.82
N GLY A 95 25.98 12.80 -6.04
CA GLY A 95 26.94 13.82 -6.47
C GLY A 95 26.26 15.09 -7.01
N ASN A 96 26.79 15.63 -8.10
CA ASN A 96 26.24 16.81 -8.81
C ASN A 96 25.21 16.41 -9.88
N ASP A 97 24.41 15.35 -9.71
CA ASP A 97 23.25 15.11 -10.60
C ASP A 97 22.18 16.20 -10.34
N VAL A 98 22.44 17.41 -10.85
CA VAL A 98 21.75 18.72 -10.60
C VAL A 98 20.26 18.71 -10.96
N LYS A 99 19.73 17.63 -11.53
CA LYS A 99 18.33 17.54 -11.99
C LYS A 99 17.35 17.01 -10.94
N GLN A 100 17.82 16.61 -9.76
CA GLN A 100 16.98 15.94 -8.76
C GLN A 100 16.69 16.87 -7.57
N ASP A 101 15.43 17.01 -7.19
CA ASP A 101 15.05 17.60 -5.90
C ASP A 101 15.63 16.70 -4.79
N PRO A 102 16.52 17.20 -3.91
CA PRO A 102 17.15 16.37 -2.88
C PRO A 102 16.16 15.91 -1.80
N ARG A 103 14.92 16.42 -1.80
CA ARG A 103 13.93 16.10 -0.78
C ARG A 103 13.24 14.77 -1.11
N ILE A 104 13.43 13.82 -0.20
CA ILE A 104 12.76 12.53 -0.25
C ILE A 104 11.26 12.72 -0.03
N TYR A 105 10.48 12.14 -0.93
CA TYR A 105 9.05 12.04 -0.81
C TYR A 105 8.67 10.76 -0.06
N TRP A 106 8.57 10.87 1.27
CA TRP A 106 8.34 9.73 2.16
C TRP A 106 7.06 8.93 1.86
N THR A 107 5.99 9.57 1.38
CA THR A 107 4.77 8.85 0.96
C THR A 107 5.03 7.92 -0.23
N GLY A 108 5.96 8.28 -1.11
CA GLY A 108 6.39 7.44 -2.24
C GLY A 108 7.54 6.50 -1.92
N ALA A 109 8.11 6.56 -0.71
CA ALA A 109 9.19 5.67 -0.31
C ALA A 109 8.67 4.24 -0.21
N ALA A 110 9.48 3.28 -0.66
CA ALA A 110 9.07 1.88 -0.72
C ALA A 110 10.24 0.94 -0.49
N LEU A 111 9.93 -0.20 0.14
CA LEU A 111 10.87 -1.29 0.38
C LEU A 111 10.39 -2.51 -0.39
N PHE A 112 11.29 -3.15 -1.14
CA PHE A 112 10.99 -4.26 -2.02
C PHE A 112 11.88 -5.45 -1.74
N GLN A 113 11.29 -6.63 -1.81
CA GLN A 113 12.00 -7.90 -1.70
C GLN A 113 12.61 -8.33 -3.04
N ALA A 114 11.87 -8.15 -4.13
CA ALA A 114 12.32 -8.53 -5.46
C ALA A 114 11.65 -7.70 -6.56
N PHE A 115 12.27 -7.71 -7.74
CA PHE A 115 11.75 -7.17 -8.99
C PHE A 115 11.99 -8.19 -10.12
N PRO A 116 11.09 -8.29 -11.12
CA PRO A 116 9.74 -7.71 -11.16
C PRO A 116 8.77 -8.43 -10.19
N HIS A 117 7.55 -7.91 -10.02
CA HIS A 117 6.51 -8.58 -9.23
C HIS A 117 6.10 -9.91 -9.91
N PRO A 118 6.02 -11.04 -9.19
CA PRO A 118 5.82 -12.36 -9.79
C PRO A 118 4.51 -12.51 -10.56
N GLN A 119 3.48 -11.72 -10.22
CA GLN A 119 2.19 -11.75 -10.92
C GLN A 119 2.09 -10.79 -12.11
N GLN A 120 3.11 -9.98 -12.41
CA GLN A 120 3.03 -8.98 -13.48
C GLN A 120 2.70 -9.62 -14.83
N GLN A 121 3.45 -10.68 -15.20
CA GLN A 121 3.21 -11.36 -16.48
C GLN A 121 1.84 -12.04 -16.52
N THR A 122 1.40 -12.65 -15.41
CA THR A 122 0.08 -13.28 -15.33
C THR A 122 -1.04 -12.28 -15.59
N VAL A 123 -0.98 -11.09 -15.00
CA VAL A 123 -1.97 -10.02 -15.24
C VAL A 123 -1.91 -9.54 -16.69
N VAL A 124 -0.72 -9.31 -17.23
CA VAL A 124 -0.53 -8.95 -18.66
C VAL A 124 -1.16 -9.99 -19.59
N ASP A 125 -0.93 -11.27 -19.32
CA ASP A 125 -1.50 -12.38 -20.11
C ASP A 125 -3.03 -12.44 -20.00
N GLN A 126 -3.60 -12.22 -18.82
CA GLN A 126 -5.06 -12.12 -18.65
C GLN A 126 -5.64 -10.95 -19.46
N ILE A 127 -4.99 -9.78 -19.45
CA ILE A 127 -5.43 -8.61 -20.23
C ILE A 127 -5.35 -8.91 -21.74
N ASN A 128 -4.26 -9.54 -22.19
CA ASN A 128 -4.11 -9.98 -23.58
C ASN A 128 -5.19 -11.00 -23.99
N GLN A 129 -5.52 -11.94 -23.10
CA GLN A 129 -6.58 -12.91 -23.34
C GLN A 129 -7.96 -12.23 -23.38
N LEU A 130 -8.23 -11.26 -22.51
CA LEU A 130 -9.47 -10.47 -22.51
C LEU A 130 -9.67 -9.77 -23.86
N ALA A 131 -8.61 -9.26 -24.48
CA ALA A 131 -8.66 -8.61 -25.79
C ALA A 131 -9.21 -9.52 -26.91
N THR A 132 -9.22 -10.85 -26.73
CA THR A 132 -9.81 -11.80 -27.69
C THR A 132 -11.33 -11.90 -27.58
N TYR A 133 -11.91 -11.47 -26.47
CA TYR A 133 -13.37 -11.47 -26.24
C TYR A 133 -14.05 -10.17 -26.69
N TRP A 134 -13.26 -9.12 -26.89
CA TRP A 134 -13.74 -7.79 -27.26
C TRP A 134 -13.35 -7.45 -28.70
N HIS A 135 -14.09 -6.52 -29.27
CA HIS A 135 -13.92 -6.06 -30.65
C HIS A 135 -13.78 -4.53 -30.68
N ASP A 136 -13.36 -4.01 -31.82
CA ASP A 136 -13.26 -2.58 -32.11
C ASP A 136 -12.38 -1.81 -31.10
N GLU A 137 -12.82 -0.62 -30.69
CA GLU A 137 -12.12 0.28 -29.78
C GLU A 137 -11.73 -0.40 -28.45
N ARG A 138 -12.58 -1.30 -27.93
CA ARG A 138 -12.34 -1.99 -26.65
C ARG A 138 -11.17 -2.97 -26.74
N GLN A 139 -11.02 -3.68 -27.86
CA GLN A 139 -9.87 -4.56 -28.07
C GLN A 139 -8.58 -3.75 -28.07
N GLN A 140 -8.56 -2.64 -28.83
CA GLN A 140 -7.38 -1.77 -28.93
C GLN A 140 -7.02 -1.12 -27.59
N ALA A 141 -8.02 -0.70 -26.81
CA ALA A 141 -7.83 -0.12 -25.49
C ALA A 141 -7.20 -1.10 -24.50
N VAL A 142 -7.67 -2.35 -24.47
CA VAL A 142 -7.13 -3.40 -23.58
C VAL A 142 -5.70 -3.79 -23.98
N LEU A 143 -5.39 -3.88 -25.26
CA LEU A 143 -4.01 -4.14 -25.70
C LEU A 143 -3.05 -3.01 -25.31
N LYS A 144 -3.49 -1.74 -25.39
CA LYS A 144 -2.71 -0.59 -24.89
C LYS A 144 -2.55 -0.62 -23.38
N LEU A 145 -3.60 -1.01 -22.64
CA LEU A 145 -3.54 -1.18 -21.19
C LEU A 145 -2.51 -2.25 -20.81
N SER A 146 -2.50 -3.38 -21.53
CA SER A 146 -1.52 -4.46 -21.37
C SER A 146 -0.09 -3.94 -21.51
N GLN A 147 0.21 -3.25 -22.62
CA GLN A 147 1.50 -2.62 -22.87
C GLN A 147 1.88 -1.60 -21.78
N GLN A 148 0.91 -0.81 -21.30
CA GLN A 148 1.17 0.14 -20.23
C GLN A 148 1.57 -0.57 -18.93
N ILE A 149 0.88 -1.65 -18.55
CA ILE A 149 1.17 -2.42 -17.33
C ILE A 149 2.52 -3.14 -17.44
N GLU A 150 2.84 -3.68 -18.60
CA GLU A 150 4.13 -4.32 -18.88
C GLU A 150 5.30 -3.34 -18.69
N GLN A 151 5.11 -2.06 -19.04
CA GLN A 151 6.13 -1.01 -18.88
C GLN A 151 6.28 -0.48 -17.44
N LEU A 152 5.33 -0.77 -16.54
CA LEU A 152 5.45 -0.31 -15.15
C LEU A 152 6.46 -1.16 -14.39
N THR A 153 7.36 -0.52 -13.67
CA THR A 153 8.22 -1.22 -12.71
C THR A 153 7.40 -1.58 -11.47
N THR A 154 7.06 -2.87 -11.35
CA THR A 154 6.38 -3.42 -10.17
C THR A 154 7.28 -4.42 -9.48
N GLY A 155 7.25 -4.48 -8.15
CA GLY A 155 8.07 -5.40 -7.36
C GLY A 155 7.33 -5.94 -6.15
N GLU A 156 7.88 -6.92 -5.45
CA GLU A 156 7.29 -7.46 -4.23
C GLU A 156 7.46 -6.47 -3.07
N ARG A 157 6.47 -5.59 -2.87
CA ARG A 157 6.54 -4.51 -1.87
C ARG A 157 6.30 -5.04 -0.47
N ILE A 158 7.13 -4.60 0.46
CA ILE A 158 6.91 -4.77 1.91
C ILE A 158 6.13 -3.55 2.40
N PHE A 159 4.86 -3.74 2.73
CA PHE A 159 3.97 -2.68 3.22
C PHE A 159 4.30 -2.31 4.66
N THR A 160 5.27 -1.41 4.83
CA THR A 160 5.63 -0.79 6.11
C THR A 160 5.79 0.71 5.93
N SER A 161 5.47 1.48 6.96
CA SER A 161 5.73 2.93 6.94
C SER A 161 7.24 3.18 6.88
N LEU A 162 7.67 3.97 5.90
CA LEU A 162 9.05 4.43 5.75
C LEU A 162 9.21 5.92 6.09
N ASP A 163 8.13 6.62 6.47
CA ASP A 163 8.22 7.94 7.07
C ASP A 163 9.23 7.92 8.22
N TYR A 164 10.28 8.73 8.09
CA TYR A 164 11.42 8.70 8.98
C TYR A 164 11.05 9.10 10.42
N ASP A 165 10.12 10.04 10.59
CA ASP A 165 9.68 10.44 11.92
C ASP A 165 8.79 9.37 12.55
N ASN A 166 7.90 8.74 11.77
CA ASN A 166 7.12 7.60 12.28
C ASN A 166 8.05 6.43 12.69
N VAL A 167 9.05 6.09 11.88
CA VAL A 167 10.01 5.02 12.19
C VAL A 167 10.85 5.36 13.44
N ARG A 168 11.18 6.64 13.66
CA ARG A 168 11.92 7.07 14.86
C ARG A 168 11.08 7.01 16.13
N LEU A 169 9.81 7.37 16.05
CA LEU A 169 8.92 7.53 17.20
C LEU A 169 8.16 6.24 17.55
N ASN A 170 7.84 5.41 16.55
CA ASN A 170 7.05 4.20 16.71
C ASN A 170 7.93 2.93 16.61
N LYS A 171 8.05 2.20 17.73
CA LYS A 171 8.82 0.96 17.80
C LYS A 171 8.32 -0.13 16.85
N GLN A 172 7.02 -0.16 16.54
CA GLN A 172 6.43 -1.16 15.63
C GLN A 172 6.82 -0.88 14.17
N ALA A 173 6.96 0.38 13.78
CA ALA A 173 7.44 0.78 12.45
C ALA A 173 8.95 0.54 12.28
N ASN A 174 9.70 0.42 13.39
CA ASN A 174 11.13 0.19 13.39
C ASN A 174 11.50 -1.31 13.31
N THR A 175 11.08 -1.97 12.23
CA THR A 175 11.24 -3.42 12.00
C THR A 175 12.71 -3.84 11.85
N LEU A 176 12.99 -5.11 12.14
CA LEU A 176 14.32 -5.71 11.98
C LEU A 176 14.47 -6.25 10.56
N ILE A 177 15.60 -5.95 9.92
CA ILE A 177 15.97 -6.39 8.57
C ILE A 177 17.15 -7.36 8.69
N THR A 178 17.08 -8.46 7.93
CA THR A 178 18.00 -9.60 8.03
C THR A 178 18.41 -10.19 6.68
N HIS A 179 17.99 -9.57 5.57
CA HIS A 179 18.14 -10.11 4.22
C HIS A 179 18.20 -8.97 3.20
N ASP A 180 18.57 -9.32 1.98
CA ASP A 180 18.74 -8.36 0.89
C ASP A 180 17.40 -7.73 0.50
N LEU A 181 17.38 -6.40 0.36
CA LEU A 181 16.19 -5.64 -0.04
C LEU A 181 16.58 -4.46 -0.93
N THR A 182 15.60 -3.93 -1.64
CA THR A 182 15.73 -2.66 -2.37
C THR A 182 14.90 -1.58 -1.69
N LEU A 183 15.53 -0.47 -1.33
CA LEU A 183 14.91 0.72 -0.76
C LEU A 183 14.86 1.83 -1.82
N ILE A 184 13.67 2.32 -2.11
CA ILE A 184 13.45 3.43 -3.04
C ILE A 184 13.03 4.67 -2.24
N LEU A 185 13.79 5.75 -2.39
CA LEU A 185 13.60 7.05 -1.73
C LEU A 185 13.39 8.14 -2.79
N PRO A 186 12.21 8.20 -3.43
CA PRO A 186 12.04 9.01 -4.63
C PRO A 186 11.88 10.50 -4.32
N PRO A 187 12.23 11.40 -5.25
CA PRO A 187 11.78 12.78 -5.18
C PRO A 187 10.25 12.84 -5.39
N ARG A 188 9.64 13.96 -5.03
CA ARG A 188 8.18 14.14 -5.21
C ARG A 188 7.83 14.18 -6.70
N PRO A 189 6.98 13.26 -7.21
CA PRO A 189 6.54 13.33 -8.60
C PRO A 189 5.63 14.54 -8.86
N GLU A 190 5.62 15.03 -10.10
CA GLU A 190 4.72 16.10 -10.54
C GLU A 190 3.53 15.60 -11.38
N ARG A 191 3.37 14.28 -11.46
CA ARG A 191 2.35 13.62 -12.29
C ARG A 191 1.65 12.50 -11.54
N ILE A 192 0.48 12.14 -12.02
CA ILE A 192 -0.22 10.91 -11.68
C ILE A 192 -0.43 10.07 -12.95
N LEU A 193 -0.74 8.79 -12.77
CA LEU A 193 -1.09 7.91 -13.89
C LEU A 193 -2.58 7.60 -13.85
N VAL A 194 -3.27 7.80 -14.97
CA VAL A 194 -4.67 7.42 -15.14
C VAL A 194 -4.72 6.26 -16.14
N LEU A 195 -5.29 5.12 -15.75
CA LEU A 195 -5.34 3.91 -16.59
C LEU A 195 -6.59 3.06 -16.29
N GLY A 196 -6.80 2.01 -17.08
CA GLY A 196 -7.90 1.04 -16.90
C GLY A 196 -8.83 1.03 -18.09
N ALA A 197 -10.15 1.14 -17.85
CA ALA A 197 -11.19 1.18 -18.86
C ALA A 197 -11.23 2.51 -19.66
N LEU A 198 -10.10 2.90 -20.24
CA LEU A 198 -9.90 4.10 -21.06
C LEU A 198 -9.40 3.71 -22.45
N GLU A 199 -9.64 4.52 -23.47
CA GLU A 199 -9.05 4.33 -24.82
C GLU A 199 -7.51 4.21 -24.80
N LYS A 200 -6.87 4.91 -23.87
CA LYS A 200 -5.43 4.88 -23.60
C LYS A 200 -5.15 5.43 -22.19
N SER A 201 -4.09 4.96 -21.58
CA SER A 201 -3.57 5.51 -20.33
C SER A 201 -3.03 6.93 -20.51
N VAL A 202 -3.08 7.74 -19.46
CA VAL A 202 -2.69 9.16 -19.48
C VAL A 202 -1.80 9.46 -18.28
N TRP A 203 -0.62 10.04 -18.56
CA TRP A 203 0.18 10.70 -17.52
C TRP A 203 -0.29 12.14 -17.40
N ALA A 204 -1.03 12.44 -16.31
CA ALA A 204 -1.58 13.76 -16.06
C ALA A 204 -0.69 14.54 -15.09
N LYS A 205 -0.53 15.85 -15.30
CA LYS A 205 0.14 16.72 -14.33
C LYS A 205 -0.67 16.74 -13.04
N TRP A 206 -0.02 16.50 -11.91
CA TRP A 206 -0.66 16.55 -10.60
C TRP A 206 -1.10 17.99 -10.29
N GLN A 207 -2.34 18.13 -9.83
CA GLN A 207 -2.92 19.40 -9.41
C GLN A 207 -3.51 19.28 -8.01
N THR A 208 -3.35 20.34 -7.23
CA THR A 208 -3.94 20.43 -5.89
C THR A 208 -5.46 20.46 -6.01
N ARG A 209 -6.16 19.72 -5.14
CA ARG A 209 -7.63 19.63 -5.10
C ARG A 209 -8.30 18.98 -6.31
N PHE A 210 -7.55 18.33 -7.20
CA PHE A 210 -8.15 17.48 -8.21
C PHE A 210 -8.52 16.13 -7.59
N ASP A 211 -9.77 15.72 -7.81
CA ASP A 211 -10.29 14.40 -7.45
C ASP A 211 -10.16 13.41 -8.62
N ALA A 212 -10.59 12.16 -8.41
CA ALA A 212 -10.52 11.12 -9.45
C ALA A 212 -11.32 11.49 -10.70
N GLU A 213 -12.47 12.15 -10.57
CA GLU A 213 -13.30 12.57 -11.70
C GLU A 213 -12.56 13.60 -12.57
N ASP A 214 -11.88 14.58 -11.96
CA ASP A 214 -11.12 15.59 -12.68
C ASP A 214 -9.95 15.02 -13.49
N TYR A 215 -9.30 13.98 -12.98
CA TYR A 215 -8.26 13.28 -13.74
C TYR A 215 -8.83 12.39 -14.85
N LEU A 216 -9.98 11.73 -14.61
CA LEU A 216 -10.63 10.90 -15.63
C LEU A 216 -11.14 11.70 -16.83
N LYS A 217 -11.50 12.97 -16.65
CA LYS A 217 -11.83 13.91 -17.76
C LYS A 217 -10.68 14.14 -18.74
N GLN A 218 -9.43 13.85 -18.35
CA GLN A 218 -8.25 13.97 -19.22
C GLN A 218 -8.05 12.72 -20.11
N GLY A 219 -8.74 11.63 -19.81
CA GLY A 219 -8.84 10.44 -20.64
C GLY A 219 -10.18 10.36 -21.36
N LYS A 220 -10.36 9.29 -22.15
CA LYS A 220 -11.65 8.94 -22.75
C LYS A 220 -12.09 7.57 -22.23
N PRO A 221 -13.04 7.51 -21.28
CA PRO A 221 -13.58 6.26 -20.78
C PRO A 221 -14.27 5.43 -21.86
N LEU A 222 -14.12 4.11 -21.76
CA LEU A 222 -14.82 3.16 -22.63
C LEU A 222 -16.30 3.06 -22.27
N SER A 223 -17.12 2.57 -23.20
CA SER A 223 -18.56 2.36 -22.97
C SER A 223 -18.88 1.35 -21.85
N ASN A 224 -17.94 0.48 -21.50
CA ASN A 224 -18.05 -0.50 -20.42
C ASN A 224 -17.16 -0.18 -19.21
N ALA A 225 -16.82 1.10 -19.03
CA ALA A 225 -16.18 1.56 -17.81
C ALA A 225 -17.18 1.62 -16.64
N ASN A 226 -16.67 1.52 -15.41
CA ASN A 226 -17.42 1.91 -14.22
C ASN A 226 -17.70 3.42 -14.29
N ASN A 227 -18.93 3.83 -13.98
CA ASN A 227 -19.37 5.22 -14.01
C ASN A 227 -19.72 5.78 -12.62
N SER A 228 -19.60 4.98 -11.57
CA SER A 228 -19.92 5.34 -10.19
C SER A 228 -18.67 5.61 -9.37
N ASP A 229 -17.66 4.75 -9.50
CA ASP A 229 -16.45 4.81 -8.69
C ASP A 229 -15.20 4.50 -9.52
N ALA A 230 -14.07 5.05 -9.08
CA ALA A 230 -12.74 4.71 -9.52
C ALA A 230 -11.89 4.25 -8.33
N TRP A 231 -10.84 3.48 -8.60
CA TRP A 231 -9.87 3.11 -7.59
C TRP A 231 -8.68 4.05 -7.65
N VAL A 232 -8.24 4.54 -6.50
CA VAL A 232 -7.01 5.32 -6.37
C VAL A 232 -6.01 4.51 -5.57
N ILE A 233 -4.84 4.32 -6.17
CA ILE A 233 -3.69 3.70 -5.52
C ILE A 233 -2.73 4.83 -5.17
N GLN A 234 -2.66 5.16 -3.88
CA GLN A 234 -1.76 6.18 -3.37
C GLN A 234 -0.29 5.71 -3.48
N PRO A 235 0.71 6.61 -3.45
CA PRO A 235 2.12 6.25 -3.61
C PRO A 235 2.66 5.27 -2.54
N ASP A 236 2.04 5.24 -1.36
CA ASP A 236 2.35 4.30 -0.28
C ASP A 236 1.76 2.89 -0.53
N GLY A 237 0.97 2.74 -1.60
CA GLY A 237 0.28 1.51 -1.98
C GLY A 237 -1.05 1.28 -1.25
N THR A 238 -1.56 2.29 -0.54
CA THR A 238 -2.93 2.31 -0.02
C THR A 238 -3.92 2.38 -1.19
N VAL A 239 -4.95 1.55 -1.13
CA VAL A 239 -5.99 1.45 -2.16
C VAL A 239 -7.28 2.03 -1.62
N GLU A 240 -7.84 3.00 -2.34
CA GLU A 240 -9.03 3.75 -1.96
C GLU A 240 -10.06 3.68 -3.10
N GLN A 241 -11.34 3.62 -2.75
CA GLN A 241 -12.43 3.76 -3.72
C GLN A 241 -12.95 5.19 -3.67
N HIS A 242 -12.84 5.90 -4.78
CA HIS A 242 -13.24 7.30 -4.92
C HIS A 242 -14.52 7.38 -5.74
N PRO A 243 -15.61 7.97 -5.20
CA PRO A 243 -16.82 8.23 -5.97
C PRO A 243 -16.59 9.27 -7.08
N ILE A 244 -17.04 8.99 -8.30
CA ILE A 244 -16.82 9.86 -9.48
C ILE A 244 -18.11 10.33 -10.15
N ALA A 245 -19.27 9.82 -9.74
CA ALA A 245 -20.53 10.20 -10.36
C ALA A 245 -21.15 11.41 -9.68
N TYR A 246 -22.01 12.09 -10.43
CA TYR A 246 -22.82 13.18 -9.92
C TYR A 246 -23.70 12.76 -8.72
N TRP A 247 -24.20 11.52 -8.71
CA TRP A 247 -25.13 11.04 -7.66
C TRP A 247 -24.45 10.56 -6.37
N ASN A 248 -23.16 10.27 -6.38
CA ASN A 248 -22.41 9.80 -5.22
C ASN A 248 -21.18 10.68 -4.90
N ARG A 249 -21.15 11.92 -5.43
CA ARG A 249 -19.97 12.79 -5.36
C ARG A 249 -19.47 12.98 -3.93
N ASP A 250 -18.22 12.57 -3.70
CA ASP A 250 -17.47 12.81 -2.48
C ASP A 250 -16.01 13.11 -2.84
N HIS A 251 -15.47 14.21 -2.31
CA HIS A 251 -14.14 14.69 -2.71
C HIS A 251 -13.06 14.02 -1.87
N HIS A 252 -12.19 13.25 -2.51
CA HIS A 252 -11.03 12.62 -1.88
C HIS A 252 -9.74 13.15 -2.54
N ASP A 253 -8.75 13.51 -1.72
CA ASP A 253 -7.50 14.10 -2.23
C ASP A 253 -6.57 12.99 -2.78
N ILE A 254 -5.95 13.27 -3.93
CA ILE A 254 -5.03 12.35 -4.61
C ILE A 254 -3.59 12.86 -4.47
N ALA A 255 -2.70 12.01 -3.96
CA ALA A 255 -1.30 12.38 -3.78
C ALA A 255 -0.51 12.36 -5.10
N PRO A 256 0.57 13.17 -5.23
CA PRO A 256 1.45 13.12 -6.39
C PRO A 256 2.10 11.75 -6.55
N GLY A 257 2.12 11.21 -7.76
CA GLY A 257 2.62 9.87 -8.05
C GLY A 257 1.58 8.74 -7.94
N ALA A 258 0.37 9.05 -7.46
CA ALA A 258 -0.73 8.09 -7.37
C ALA A 258 -1.16 7.56 -8.76
N ILE A 259 -1.92 6.47 -8.73
CA ILE A 259 -2.59 5.91 -9.90
C ILE A 259 -4.10 6.02 -9.71
N VAL A 260 -4.80 6.53 -10.72
CA VAL A 260 -6.26 6.44 -10.84
C VAL A 260 -6.58 5.32 -11.81
N TYR A 261 -7.20 4.25 -11.30
CA TYR A 261 -7.62 3.08 -12.05
C TYR A 261 -9.15 3.08 -12.25
N LEU A 262 -9.59 3.18 -13.50
CA LEU A 262 -10.99 3.03 -13.86
C LEU A 262 -11.31 1.56 -14.15
N SER A 263 -12.16 0.93 -13.33
CA SER A 263 -12.52 -0.47 -13.52
C SER A 263 -13.42 -0.71 -14.73
N PHE A 264 -13.35 -1.92 -15.27
CA PHE A 264 -14.34 -2.42 -16.24
C PHE A 264 -15.61 -2.88 -15.50
N SER A 265 -16.80 -2.48 -15.96
CA SER A 265 -18.09 -2.77 -15.29
C SER A 265 -18.77 -4.07 -15.75
N SER A 266 -18.41 -4.60 -16.92
CA SER A 266 -19.00 -5.82 -17.49
C SER A 266 -17.92 -6.68 -18.13
N LEU A 267 -17.16 -7.39 -17.29
CA LEU A 267 -16.13 -8.33 -17.73
C LEU A 267 -16.76 -9.66 -18.19
N PRO A 268 -16.23 -10.32 -19.23
CA PRO A 268 -16.68 -11.66 -19.63
C PRO A 268 -16.43 -12.69 -18.54
N LYS A 269 -17.14 -13.81 -18.61
CA LYS A 269 -16.93 -14.96 -17.71
C LYS A 269 -15.47 -15.43 -17.77
N GLY A 270 -14.87 -15.67 -16.62
CA GLY A 270 -13.45 -16.04 -16.47
C GLY A 270 -12.50 -14.87 -16.22
N PHE A 271 -13.00 -13.62 -16.21
CA PHE A 271 -12.22 -12.41 -15.90
C PHE A 271 -12.77 -11.64 -14.71
N GLU A 272 -13.59 -12.27 -13.87
CA GLU A 272 -14.29 -11.61 -12.77
C GLU A 272 -13.34 -10.94 -11.78
N THR A 273 -12.14 -11.51 -11.58
CA THR A 273 -11.11 -10.99 -10.67
C THR A 273 -10.16 -9.98 -11.31
N LEU A 274 -10.22 -9.76 -12.63
CA LEU A 274 -9.17 -9.03 -13.36
C LEU A 274 -8.97 -7.59 -12.83
N ASN A 275 -10.06 -6.90 -12.46
CA ASN A 275 -9.94 -5.56 -11.87
C ASN A 275 -9.14 -5.60 -10.56
N GLU A 276 -9.41 -6.59 -9.71
CA GLU A 276 -8.72 -6.77 -8.43
C GLU A 276 -7.27 -7.20 -8.64
N ASP A 277 -7.01 -8.11 -9.57
CA ASP A 277 -5.66 -8.57 -9.94
C ASP A 277 -4.80 -7.39 -10.44
N ILE A 278 -5.37 -6.51 -11.26
CA ILE A 278 -4.70 -5.28 -11.72
C ILE A 278 -4.42 -4.34 -10.52
N ILE A 279 -5.42 -4.06 -9.68
CA ILE A 279 -5.24 -3.17 -8.50
C ILE A 279 -4.16 -3.71 -7.56
N ASN A 280 -4.15 -5.03 -7.31
CA ASN A 280 -3.16 -5.71 -6.47
C ASN A 280 -1.75 -5.66 -7.07
N LEU A 281 -1.62 -5.66 -8.39
CA LEU A 281 -0.35 -5.41 -9.05
C LEU A 281 0.07 -3.93 -8.96
N LEU A 282 -0.85 -2.99 -9.16
CA LEU A 282 -0.52 -1.56 -9.22
C LEU A 282 -0.07 -0.97 -7.88
N ARG A 283 -0.58 -1.47 -6.74
CA ARG A 283 -0.09 -1.09 -5.41
C ARG A 283 1.37 -1.46 -5.14
N ASN A 284 1.92 -2.34 -5.97
CA ASN A 284 3.31 -2.78 -5.96
C ASN A 284 4.20 -2.01 -6.96
N ARG A 285 3.69 -0.93 -7.56
CA ARG A 285 4.47 -0.05 -8.44
C ARG A 285 5.54 0.71 -7.65
N ALA A 286 6.73 0.76 -8.21
CA ALA A 286 7.82 1.62 -7.77
C ALA A 286 7.82 2.97 -8.51
N LEU A 287 8.26 4.04 -7.83
CA LEU A 287 8.45 5.39 -8.38
C LEU A 287 9.89 5.63 -8.82
#